data_AF-A0AAE6JCE0-F1
#
_entry.id   AF-A0AAE6JCE0-F1
#
_cell.length_a   1.000
_cell.length_b   1.000
_cell.length_c   1.000
_cell.angle_alpha   90.00
_cell.angle_beta   90.00
_cell.angle_gamma   90.00
#
_symmetry.space_group_name_H-M   'P 1'
#
loop_
_entity.id
_entity.type
_entity.pdbx_description
1 polymer ?
#
loop_
_entity_poly.entity_id
_entity_poly.type
_entity_poly.pdbx_seq_one_letter_code
_entity_poly.pdbx_strand_id
1 'polypeptide(L)'
;MEELTICYEYDFALTVRKKNGRLYKNHHIGAIGISFSTALFDAYTILKKQKCEILAINHVKAKSIAFAFDKDGAAVKISLKDRPPVMPDDYEKELSRLPKKH
;
A
#
# COMPACT_ATOMS: atom_id res chain seq x y z
N MET A 1 23.46 12.08 0.50
CA MET A 1 22.34 11.33 1.11
C MET A 1 22.53 9.91 0.66
N GLU A 2 22.65 8.93 1.57
CA GLU A 2 22.78 7.53 1.16
C GLU A 2 21.55 7.12 0.35
N GLU A 3 21.76 6.64 -0.88
CA GLU A 3 20.69 6.05 -1.68
C GLU A 3 20.33 4.71 -1.05
N LEU A 4 19.24 4.70 -0.29
CA LEU A 4 18.63 3.51 0.29
C LEU A 4 17.38 3.16 -0.51
N THR A 5 17.26 1.89 -0.89
CA THR A 5 16.00 1.34 -1.39
C THR A 5 15.26 0.73 -0.21
N ILE A 6 14.15 1.33 0.19
CA ILE A 6 13.34 0.88 1.33
C ILE A 6 11.99 0.42 0.82
N CYS A 7 11.61 -0.81 1.15
CA CYS A 7 10.27 -1.34 0.93
C CYS A 7 9.53 -1.43 2.27
N TYR A 8 8.32 -0.91 2.30
CA TYR A 8 7.50 -0.81 3.51
C TYR A 8 6.32 -1.77 3.43
N GLU A 9 5.89 -2.27 4.58
CA GLU A 9 4.60 -2.93 4.75
C GLU A 9 3.57 -1.88 5.19
N TYR A 10 2.44 -1.82 4.50
CA TYR A 10 1.32 -0.93 4.79
C TYR A 10 0.09 -1.75 5.20
N ASP A 11 -0.68 -1.23 6.15
CA ASP A 11 -2.02 -1.70 6.47
C ASP A 11 -3.03 -0.71 5.90
N PHE A 12 -3.79 -1.16 4.89
CA PHE A 12 -4.84 -0.38 4.24
C PHE A 12 -6.19 -0.74 4.85
N ALA A 13 -6.86 0.24 5.45
CA ALA A 13 -8.26 0.15 5.85
C ALA A 13 -9.14 0.70 4.72
N LEU A 14 -9.84 -0.21 4.04
CA LEU A 14 -10.55 0.09 2.79
C LEU A 14 -12.06 -0.13 2.91
N THR A 15 -12.82 0.66 2.17
CA THR A 15 -14.19 0.30 1.81
C THR A 15 -14.15 -0.51 0.53
N VAL A 16 -14.60 -1.77 0.57
CA VAL A 16 -14.57 -2.68 -0.58
C VAL A 16 -15.93 -3.32 -0.85
N ARG A 17 -16.22 -3.59 -2.13
CA ARG A 17 -17.40 -4.33 -2.59
C ARG A 17 -16.98 -5.66 -3.19
N LYS A 18 -17.54 -6.76 -2.68
CA LYS A 18 -17.32 -8.11 -3.23
C LYS A 18 -18.19 -8.37 -4.47
N LYS A 19 -17.84 -9.39 -5.25
CA LYS A 19 -18.62 -9.84 -6.42
C LYS A 19 -20.10 -10.12 -6.11
N ASN A 20 -20.43 -10.58 -4.90
CA ASN A 20 -21.81 -10.83 -4.49
C ASN A 20 -22.58 -9.56 -4.05
N GLY A 21 -22.02 -8.37 -4.26
CA GLY A 21 -22.61 -7.09 -3.87
C GLY A 21 -22.39 -6.70 -2.40
N ARG A 22 -21.84 -7.60 -1.56
CA ARG A 22 -21.60 -7.29 -0.14
C ARG A 22 -20.56 -6.19 0.02
N LEU A 23 -20.93 -5.17 0.78
CA LEU A 23 -20.08 -4.03 1.13
C LEU A 23 -19.39 -4.27 2.48
N TYR A 24 -18.09 -4.00 2.54
CA TYR A 24 -17.30 -3.99 3.76
C TYR A 24 -16.69 -2.61 3.91
N LYS A 25 -17.09 -1.87 4.94
CA LYS A 25 -16.67 -0.48 5.15
C LYS A 25 -15.32 -0.35 5.86
N ASN A 26 -14.76 -1.42 6.40
CA ASN A 26 -13.48 -1.40 7.10
C ASN A 26 -12.71 -2.71 6.87
N HIS A 27 -12.40 -3.00 5.62
CA HIS A 27 -11.63 -4.17 5.23
C HIS A 27 -10.14 -3.85 5.31
N HIS A 28 -9.44 -4.52 6.22
CA HIS A 28 -8.00 -4.38 6.37
C HIS A 28 -7.26 -5.31 5.41
N ILE A 29 -6.24 -4.78 4.74
CA ILE A 29 -5.35 -5.55 3.89
C ILE A 29 -3.91 -5.08 4.04
N GLY A 30 -3.00 -6.03 4.23
CA GLY A 30 -1.56 -5.79 4.18
C GLY A 30 -1.08 -5.75 2.73
N ALA A 31 -0.25 -4.79 2.40
CA ALA A 31 0.40 -4.67 1.10
C ALA A 31 1.82 -4.10 1.25
N ILE A 32 2.68 -4.36 0.26
CA ILE A 32 4.08 -3.91 0.31
C ILE A 32 4.41 -2.98 -0.85
N GLY A 33 5.30 -2.02 -0.61
CA GLY A 33 5.78 -1.14 -1.67
C GLY A 33 6.90 -0.21 -1.23
N ILE A 34 7.72 0.21 -2.20
CA ILE A 34 8.73 1.27 -1.99
C ILE A 34 8.11 2.66 -1.85
N SER A 35 6.83 2.78 -2.20
CA SER A 35 6.02 3.99 -2.10
C SER A 35 4.57 3.62 -1.76
N PHE A 36 3.77 4.60 -1.35
CA PHE A 36 2.33 4.43 -1.19
C PHE A 36 1.67 3.90 -2.48
N SER A 37 2.01 4.47 -3.64
CA SER A 37 1.38 4.12 -4.92
C SER A 37 1.66 2.67 -5.33
N THR A 38 2.89 2.19 -5.10
CA THR A 38 3.26 0.79 -5.38
C THR A 38 2.57 -0.17 -4.41
N ALA A 39 2.46 0.19 -3.13
CA ALA A 39 1.72 -0.59 -2.15
C ALA A 39 0.21 -0.60 -2.42
N LEU A 40 -0.37 0.52 -2.85
CA LEU A 40 -1.78 0.58 -3.25
C LEU A 40 -2.05 -0.31 -4.47
N PHE A 41 -1.13 -0.35 -5.43
CA PHE A 41 -1.23 -1.24 -6.58
C PHE A 41 -1.14 -2.73 -6.20
N ASP A 42 -0.29 -3.08 -5.23
CA ASP A 42 -0.24 -4.42 -4.64
C ASP A 42 -1.57 -4.79 -3.95
N ALA A 43 -2.10 -3.91 -3.08
CA ALA A 43 -3.40 -4.08 -2.44
C ALA A 43 -4.54 -4.27 -3.47
N TYR A 44 -4.56 -3.44 -4.52
CA TYR A 44 -5.47 -3.57 -5.64
C TYR A 44 -5.37 -4.93 -6.31
N THR A 45 -4.15 -5.41 -6.57
CA THR A 45 -3.92 -6.69 -7.26
C THR A 45 -4.41 -7.86 -6.40
N ILE A 46 -4.17 -7.83 -5.09
CA ILE A 46 -4.68 -8.85 -4.15
C ILE A 46 -6.22 -8.84 -4.15
N LEU A 47 -6.85 -7.67 -4.01
CA LEU A 47 -8.31 -7.56 -4.00
C LEU A 47 -8.95 -7.94 -5.33
N LYS A 48 -8.32 -7.61 -6.46
CA LYS A 48 -8.75 -8.02 -7.80
C LYS A 48 -8.80 -9.54 -7.93
N LYS A 49 -7.77 -10.25 -7.44
CA LYS A 49 -7.77 -11.73 -7.39
C LYS A 49 -8.92 -12.29 -6.54
N GLN A 50 -9.27 -11.59 -5.47
CA GLN A 50 -10.40 -11.93 -4.60
C GLN A 50 -11.77 -11.47 -5.13
N LYS A 51 -11.82 -10.86 -6.33
CA LYS A 51 -13.04 -10.29 -6.92
C LYS A 51 -13.68 -9.23 -6.01
N CYS A 52 -12.84 -8.43 -5.36
CA CYS A 52 -13.18 -7.27 -4.56
C CYS A 52 -12.83 -5.99 -5.33
N GLU A 53 -13.68 -4.99 -5.22
CA GLU A 53 -13.49 -3.65 -5.78
C GLU A 53 -13.26 -2.67 -4.64
N ILE A 54 -12.21 -1.84 -4.74
CA ILE A 54 -11.94 -0.76 -3.80
C ILE A 54 -12.87 0.41 -4.16
N LEU A 55 -13.63 0.90 -3.18
CA LEU A 55 -14.51 2.06 -3.33
C LEU A 55 -13.93 3.30 -2.68
N ALA A 56 -13.26 3.14 -1.53
CA ALA A 56 -12.60 4.23 -0.83
C ALA A 56 -11.44 3.71 0.02
N ILE A 57 -10.47 4.58 0.25
CA ILE A 57 -9.39 4.38 1.23
C ILE A 57 -9.78 5.17 2.47
N ASN A 58 -10.09 4.50 3.57
CA ASN A 58 -10.52 5.18 4.78
C ASN A 58 -9.30 5.66 5.58
N HIS A 59 -8.29 4.80 5.70
CA HIS A 59 -7.06 5.08 6.43
C HIS A 59 -5.95 4.14 5.94
N VAL A 60 -4.70 4.61 6.02
CA VAL A 60 -3.52 3.82 5.71
C VAL A 60 -2.43 4.16 6.72
N LYS A 61 -1.72 3.13 7.18
CA LYS A 61 -0.53 3.30 8.00
C LYS A 61 0.61 2.43 7.49
N ALA A 62 1.82 2.96 7.55
CA ALA A 62 3.02 2.14 7.45
C ALA A 62 3.18 1.35 8.75
N LYS A 63 3.32 0.03 8.65
CA LYS A 63 3.36 -0.89 9.79
C LYS A 63 4.80 -1.30 10.13
N SER A 64 5.59 -1.60 9.11
CA SER A 64 6.97 -2.06 9.27
C SER A 64 7.79 -1.76 8.00
N ILE A 65 9.11 -1.97 8.09
CA ILE A 65 9.98 -2.02 6.92
C ILE A 65 10.09 -3.50 6.54
N ALA A 66 9.64 -3.84 5.34
CA ALA A 66 9.69 -5.21 4.83
C ALA A 66 11.13 -5.61 4.49
N PHE A 67 11.88 -4.71 3.84
CA PHE A 67 13.31 -4.84 3.59
C PHE A 67 13.92 -3.48 3.23
N ALA A 68 15.22 -3.34 3.42
CA ALA A 68 15.98 -2.19 2.97
C ALA A 68 17.36 -2.62 2.45
N PHE A 69 17.79 -2.01 1.36
CA PHE A 69 19.09 -2.23 0.75
C PHE A 69 19.82 -0.90 0.55
N ASP A 70 21.14 -0.91 0.71
CA ASP A 70 21.98 0.17 0.23
C ASP A 70 22.21 0.09 -1.29
N LYS A 71 22.94 1.07 -1.83
CA LYS A 71 23.31 1.14 -3.24
C LYS A 71 24.09 -0.07 -3.75
N ASP A 72 24.80 -0.77 -2.87
CA ASP A 72 25.63 -1.93 -3.18
C ASP A 72 24.82 -3.24 -3.04
N GLY A 73 23.54 -3.15 -2.69
CA GLY A 73 22.62 -4.27 -2.52
C GLY A 73 22.75 -4.97 -1.16
N ALA A 74 23.51 -4.43 -0.22
CA ALA A 74 23.65 -5.01 1.11
C ALA A 74 22.39 -4.71 1.94
N ALA A 75 21.91 -5.71 2.68
CA ALA A 75 20.75 -5.55 3.54
C ALA A 75 21.09 -4.63 4.73
N VAL A 76 20.29 -3.59 4.93
CA VAL A 76 20.48 -2.62 6.01
C VAL A 76 19.34 -2.73 7.01
N LYS A 77 19.68 -2.67 8.30
CA LYS A 77 18.68 -2.58 9.38
C LYS A 77 18.36 -1.12 9.65
N ILE A 78 17.12 -0.74 9.41
CA ILE A 78 16.58 0.59 9.67
C ILE A 78 15.24 0.50 10.39
N SER A 79 14.94 1.52 11.19
CA SER A 79 13.66 1.65 11.89
C SER A 79 12.69 2.50 11.07
N LEU A 80 11.42 2.11 11.08
CA LEU A 80 10.33 2.90 10.47
C LEU A 80 10.24 4.31 11.07
N LYS A 81 10.61 4.49 12.34
CA LYS A 81 10.58 5.80 13.00
C LYS A 81 11.62 6.77 12.43
N ASP A 82 12.77 6.23 12.02
CA ASP A 82 13.89 7.04 11.51
C ASP A 82 13.71 7.35 10.03
N ARG A 83 13.04 6.44 9.30
CA ARG A 83 12.77 6.55 7.86
C ARG A 83 11.30 6.20 7.58
N PRO A 84 10.34 7.06 7.95
CA PRO A 84 8.94 6.83 7.58
C PRO A 84 8.75 7.03 6.07
N PRO A 85 7.84 6.28 5.42
CA PRO A 85 7.50 6.54 4.04
C PRO A 85 6.74 7.86 3.91
N VAL A 86 6.83 8.48 2.74
CA VAL A 86 6.01 9.63 2.38
C VAL A 86 4.58 9.15 2.14
N MET A 87 3.64 9.70 2.90
CA MET A 87 2.21 9.47 2.72
C MET A 87 1.61 10.59 1.88
N PRO A 88 0.73 10.30 0.91
CA PRO A 88 0.04 11.33 0.14
C PRO A 88 -1.04 12.01 0.99
N ASP A 89 -1.29 13.29 0.70
CA ASP A 89 -2.34 14.07 1.37
C ASP A 89 -3.75 13.76 0.86
N ASP A 90 -3.85 13.20 -0.37
CA ASP A 90 -5.10 12.90 -1.05
C ASP A 90 -5.12 11.44 -1.53
N TYR A 91 -5.83 10.58 -0.78
CA TYR A 91 -5.98 9.16 -1.11
C TYR A 91 -6.93 8.92 -2.30
N GLU A 92 -7.90 9.80 -2.54
CA GLU A 92 -8.83 9.64 -3.67
C GLU A 92 -8.10 9.85 -4.99
N LYS A 93 -7.20 10.84 -5.03
CA LYS A 93 -6.33 11.07 -6.18
C LYS A 93 -5.44 9.86 -6.48
N GLU A 94 -4.84 9.22 -5.47
CA GLU A 94 -4.05 8.01 -5.68
C GLU A 94 -4.92 6.83 -6.15
N LEU A 95 -6.11 6.66 -5.58
CA LEU A 95 -7.05 5.64 -6.01
C LEU A 95 -7.48 5.81 -7.47
N SER A 96 -7.65 7.06 -7.92
CA SER A 96 -8.04 7.39 -9.30
C SER A 96 -7.00 6.98 -10.36
N ARG A 97 -5.74 6.77 -9.94
CA ARG A 97 -4.64 6.34 -10.81
C ARG A 97 -4.61 4.83 -11.01
N LEU A 98 -5.38 4.06 -10.24
CA LEU A 98 -5.47 2.62 -10.43
C LEU A 98 -6.12 2.28 -11.78
N PRO A 99 -5.76 1.14 -12.39
CA PRO A 99 -6.38 0.70 -13.63
C PRO A 99 -7.90 0.53 -13.47
N LYS A 100 -8.66 1.22 -14.32
CA LYS A 100 -10.12 1.07 -14.39
C LYS A 100 -10.46 -0.31 -14.95
N LYS A 101 -11.60 -0.88 -14.51
CA LYS A 101 -12.13 -2.12 -15.10
C LYS A 101 -12.36 -1.87 -16.60
N HIS A 102 -11.70 -2.67 -17.44
CA HIS A 102 -12.12 -2.91 -18.83
C HIS A 102 -13.16 -4.01 -18.86
#